data_AF-A0A0G1QUR9-F1
#
_entry.id   AF-A0A0G1QUR9-F1
#
_cell.length_a   1.000
_cell.length_b   1.000
_cell.length_c   1.000
_cell.angle_alpha   90.00
_cell.angle_beta   90.00
_cell.angle_gamma   90.00
#
_symmetry.space_group_name_H-M   'P 1'
#
loop_
_entity.id
_entity.type
_entity.pdbx_description
1 polymer ?
#
loop_
_entity_poly.entity_id
_entity_poly.type
_entity_poly.pdbx_seq_one_letter_code
_entity_poly.pdbx_strand_id
1 'polypeptide(L)'
;LERAKRLIEKGMDVVIVLDSITRMARAYNLALPTSGRTLSGGFDPTALYPAKKFFGAARKIENAGSLTIIGTCLVETGSRMDDLIYEEFKGTGNMELHLTRKLADKRIFPAIDVSRSGTRQEELLYGKEKLIQIHTLRRMLELVHEDERTETLLERLKKSETNEDFLESLKTA
;
A
#
# COMPACT_ATOMS: atom_id res chain seq x y z
N LEU A 1 18.05 -7.76 -1.79
CA LEU A 1 17.14 -8.78 -1.21
C LEU A 1 17.87 -9.82 -0.37
N GLU A 2 18.87 -10.53 -0.92
CA GLU A 2 19.54 -11.63 -0.19
C GLU A 2 20.12 -11.21 1.16
N ARG A 3 20.74 -10.03 1.27
CA ARG A 3 21.18 -9.48 2.56
C ARG A 3 20.04 -9.36 3.57
N ALA A 4 18.87 -8.88 3.16
CA ALA A 4 17.71 -8.74 4.05
C ALA A 4 17.23 -10.12 4.54
N LYS A 5 17.20 -11.13 3.66
CA LYS A 5 16.88 -12.52 4.05
C LYS A 5 17.85 -13.07 5.11
N ARG A 6 19.14 -12.80 4.96
CA ARG A 6 20.15 -13.22 5.96
C ARG A 6 19.99 -12.50 7.31
N LEU A 7 19.51 -11.26 7.31
CA LEU A 7 19.27 -10.50 8.55
C LEU A 7 18.03 -11.00 9.29
N ILE A 8 16.94 -11.30 8.58
CA ILE A 8 15.71 -11.83 9.22
C ILE A 8 15.92 -13.24 9.79
N GLU A 9 16.78 -14.06 9.14
CA GLU A 9 17.20 -15.37 9.66
C GLU A 9 17.97 -15.27 10.99
N LYS A 10 18.60 -14.12 11.26
CA LYS A 10 19.26 -13.82 12.54
C LYS A 10 18.33 -13.17 13.57
N GLY A 11 17.03 -13.11 13.30
CA GLY A 11 16.04 -12.53 14.22
C GLY A 11 15.84 -11.01 14.08
N MET A 12 16.43 -10.35 13.08
CA MET A 12 16.27 -8.90 12.90
C MET A 12 15.00 -8.56 12.12
N ASP A 13 14.30 -7.49 12.53
CA ASP A 13 13.24 -6.89 11.74
C ASP A 13 13.83 -5.90 10.71
N VAL A 14 13.53 -6.11 9.43
CA VAL A 14 14.10 -5.38 8.30
C VAL A 14 13.00 -4.72 7.49
N VAL A 15 13.17 -3.43 7.20
CA VAL A 15 12.30 -2.66 6.32
C VAL A 15 13.04 -2.30 5.03
N ILE A 16 12.41 -2.54 3.88
CA ILE A 16 12.86 -2.07 2.58
C ILE A 16 11.83 -1.05 2.08
N VAL A 17 12.29 0.18 1.81
CA VAL A 17 11.52 1.20 1.10
C VAL A 17 12.00 1.22 -0.36
N LEU A 18 11.12 0.90 -1.30
CA LEU A 18 11.44 0.72 -2.72
C LEU A 18 10.70 1.76 -3.57
N ASP A 19 11.43 2.66 -4.19
CA ASP A 19 10.87 3.60 -5.19
C ASP A 19 11.48 3.34 -6.58
N SER A 20 10.85 2.56 -7.47
CA SER A 20 9.48 2.02 -7.40
C SER A 20 9.40 0.55 -7.85
N ILE A 21 8.35 -0.14 -7.40
CA ILE A 21 8.02 -1.50 -7.87
C ILE A 21 7.78 -1.49 -9.39
N THR A 22 7.12 -0.45 -9.91
CA THR A 22 6.84 -0.30 -11.35
C THR A 22 8.12 -0.24 -12.18
N ARG A 23 9.11 0.56 -11.75
CA ARG A 23 10.39 0.66 -12.45
C ARG A 23 11.18 -0.64 -12.37
N MET A 24 11.15 -1.33 -11.23
CA MET A 24 11.77 -2.66 -11.09
C MET A 24 11.15 -3.68 -12.05
N ALA A 25 9.82 -3.74 -12.14
CA ALA A 25 9.12 -4.64 -13.05
C ALA A 25 9.44 -4.35 -14.52
N ARG A 26 9.49 -3.07 -14.92
CA ARG A 26 9.95 -2.66 -16.26
C ARG A 26 11.37 -3.10 -16.56
N ALA A 27 12.29 -2.95 -15.60
CA ALA A 27 13.67 -3.37 -15.76
C ALA A 27 13.80 -4.88 -16.01
N TYR A 28 13.03 -5.71 -15.29
CA TYR A 28 13.00 -7.15 -15.54
C TYR A 28 12.42 -7.50 -16.92
N ASN A 29 11.36 -6.80 -17.35
CA ASN A 29 10.79 -6.99 -18.69
C ASN A 29 11.74 -6.65 -19.83
N LEU A 30 12.64 -5.68 -19.64
CA LEU A 30 13.66 -5.33 -20.63
C LEU A 30 14.85 -6.31 -20.61
N ALA A 31 15.20 -6.85 -19.44
CA ALA A 31 16.38 -7.68 -19.27
C ALA A 31 16.16 -9.17 -19.60
N LEU A 32 14.92 -9.64 -19.57
CA LEU A 32 14.60 -11.05 -19.79
C LEU A 32 14.25 -11.34 -21.25
N PRO A 33 14.64 -12.51 -21.78
CA PRO A 33 14.23 -12.94 -23.11
C PRO A 33 12.70 -13.12 -23.16
N THR A 34 12.10 -12.81 -24.30
CA THR A 34 10.66 -12.97 -24.48
C THR A 34 10.28 -14.45 -24.50
N SER A 35 9.20 -14.81 -23.80
CA SER A 35 8.63 -16.16 -23.77
C SER A 35 7.85 -16.50 -25.05
N GLY A 36 7.72 -15.56 -25.99
CA GLY A 36 6.89 -15.68 -27.19
C GLY A 36 5.38 -15.53 -26.92
N ARG A 37 4.96 -15.35 -25.66
CA ARG A 37 3.56 -15.10 -25.27
C ARG A 37 3.41 -13.70 -24.71
N THR A 38 3.00 -12.77 -25.56
CA THR A 38 2.77 -11.38 -25.18
C THR A 38 1.31 -11.19 -24.79
N LEU A 39 1.05 -10.72 -23.57
CA LEU A 39 -0.28 -10.26 -23.15
C LEU A 39 -0.63 -8.95 -23.85
N SER A 40 -1.93 -8.59 -23.84
CA SER A 40 -2.41 -7.34 -24.41
C SER A 40 -1.68 -6.15 -23.77
N GLY A 41 -0.87 -5.41 -24.55
CA GLY A 41 -0.05 -4.30 -24.05
C GLY A 41 1.47 -4.48 -24.17
N GLY A 42 1.94 -5.50 -24.89
CA GLY A 42 3.38 -5.67 -25.16
C GLY A 42 4.14 -6.33 -24.00
N PHE A 43 3.41 -7.01 -23.12
CA PHE A 43 3.89 -7.41 -21.81
C PHE A 43 4.03 -8.92 -21.66
N ASP A 44 5.16 -9.39 -21.14
CA ASP A 44 5.38 -10.81 -20.89
C ASP A 44 5.12 -11.14 -19.39
N PRO A 45 4.11 -11.95 -19.05
CA PRO A 45 3.82 -12.29 -17.67
C PRO A 45 4.97 -13.02 -16.95
N THR A 46 5.83 -13.74 -17.70
CA THR A 46 7.02 -14.38 -17.11
C THR A 46 8.04 -13.36 -16.63
N ALA A 47 8.08 -12.18 -17.23
CA ALA A 47 9.00 -11.12 -16.83
C ALA A 47 8.65 -10.46 -15.49
N LEU A 48 7.40 -10.58 -15.02
CA LEU A 48 7.02 -10.13 -13.68
C LEU A 48 7.48 -11.05 -12.58
N TYR A 49 7.73 -12.33 -12.89
CA TYR A 49 7.99 -13.33 -11.87
C TYR A 49 9.10 -12.92 -10.88
N PRO A 50 10.27 -12.39 -11.32
CA PRO A 50 11.29 -11.94 -10.39
C PRO A 50 10.85 -10.78 -9.51
N ALA A 51 10.12 -9.81 -10.07
CA ALA A 51 9.63 -8.65 -9.35
C ALA A 51 8.54 -9.05 -8.32
N LYS A 52 7.61 -9.93 -8.69
CA LYS A 52 6.62 -10.53 -7.79
C LYS A 52 7.30 -11.34 -6.68
N LYS A 53 8.31 -12.14 -7.02
CA LYS A 53 9.10 -12.91 -6.05
C LYS A 53 9.87 -11.99 -5.08
N PHE A 54 10.35 -10.85 -5.56
CA PHE A 54 10.99 -9.84 -4.71
C PHE A 54 9.97 -9.26 -3.72
N PHE A 55 8.82 -8.79 -4.21
CA PHE A 55 7.81 -8.15 -3.35
C PHE A 55 7.17 -9.14 -2.38
N GLY A 56 6.83 -10.36 -2.85
CA GLY A 56 6.32 -11.45 -2.03
C GLY A 56 7.35 -12.10 -1.09
N ALA A 57 8.59 -11.61 -1.06
CA ALA A 57 9.53 -11.97 -0.01
C ALA A 57 9.15 -11.36 1.34
N ALA A 58 8.42 -10.23 1.34
CA ALA A 58 7.92 -9.61 2.56
C ALA A 58 7.02 -10.57 3.35
N ARG A 59 7.34 -10.75 4.64
CA ARG A 59 6.58 -11.62 5.57
C ARG A 59 7.08 -11.44 7.01
N LYS A 60 6.22 -11.68 7.98
CA LYS A 60 6.61 -11.99 9.36
C LYS A 60 6.90 -13.49 9.46
N ILE A 61 8.02 -13.87 10.07
CA ILE A 61 8.36 -15.28 10.31
C ILE A 61 8.18 -15.57 11.80
N GLU A 62 7.49 -16.67 12.12
CA GLU A 62 7.34 -17.13 13.49
C GLU A 62 8.71 -17.55 14.05
N ASN A 63 9.04 -17.10 15.27
CA ASN A 63 10.33 -17.38 15.93
C ASN A 63 11.57 -16.82 15.22
N ALA A 64 11.41 -15.84 14.32
CA ALA A 64 12.52 -15.11 13.69
C ALA A 64 12.15 -13.62 13.48
N GLY A 65 12.92 -12.94 12.63
CA GLY A 65 12.66 -11.54 12.28
C GLY A 65 11.46 -11.35 11.33
N SER A 66 11.31 -10.13 10.83
CA SER A 66 10.33 -9.78 9.80
C SER A 66 10.99 -9.07 8.64
N LEU A 67 10.44 -9.28 7.44
CA LEU A 67 10.78 -8.48 6.26
C LEU A 67 9.54 -7.69 5.85
N THR A 68 9.58 -6.38 6.06
CA THR A 68 8.57 -5.45 5.55
C THR A 68 9.10 -4.80 4.29
N ILE A 69 8.29 -4.81 3.21
CA ILE A 69 8.62 -4.09 1.98
C ILE A 69 7.48 -3.12 1.70
N ILE A 70 7.81 -1.83 1.64
CA ILE A 70 6.90 -0.79 1.18
C ILE A 70 7.47 -0.30 -0.14
N GLY A 71 6.71 -0.46 -1.22
CA GLY A 71 7.14 0.00 -2.53
C GLY A 71 6.11 0.89 -3.19
N THR A 72 6.56 1.96 -3.83
CA THR A 72 5.68 2.83 -4.62
C THR A 72 5.27 2.10 -5.90
N CYS A 73 4.02 2.29 -6.30
CA CYS A 73 3.51 1.86 -7.59
C CYS A 73 2.98 3.07 -8.34
N LEU A 74 3.40 3.23 -9.59
CA LEU A 74 2.89 4.28 -10.45
C LEU A 74 1.55 3.81 -11.05
N VAL A 75 0.57 4.70 -11.04
CA VAL A 75 -0.75 4.54 -11.65
C VAL A 75 -1.08 5.78 -12.48
N GLU A 76 -2.06 5.69 -13.38
CA GLU A 76 -2.49 6.82 -14.22
C GLU A 76 -1.35 7.43 -15.06
N THR A 77 -0.39 6.60 -15.49
CA THR A 77 0.76 7.02 -16.31
C THR A 77 0.42 7.11 -17.80
N GLY A 78 -0.77 6.62 -18.19
CA GLY A 78 -1.15 6.42 -19.59
C GLY A 78 -0.52 5.17 -20.24
N SER A 79 0.28 4.41 -19.49
CA SER A 79 0.90 3.18 -19.98
C SER A 79 0.11 1.95 -19.53
N ARG A 80 -0.45 1.22 -20.50
CA ARG A 80 -1.12 -0.07 -20.25
C ARG A 80 -0.23 -1.10 -19.54
N MET A 81 1.09 -1.00 -19.74
CA MET A 81 2.07 -1.82 -19.02
C MET A 81 2.07 -1.53 -17.52
N ASP A 82 1.99 -0.25 -17.14
CA ASP A 82 2.00 0.15 -15.72
C ASP A 82 0.68 -0.26 -15.04
N ASP A 83 -0.44 -0.16 -15.75
CA ASP A 83 -1.75 -0.63 -15.27
C ASP A 83 -1.73 -2.14 -14.98
N LEU A 84 -1.17 -2.94 -15.90
CA LEU A 84 -1.00 -4.39 -15.70
C LEU A 84 -0.07 -4.71 -14.53
N ILE A 85 1.04 -3.99 -14.41
CA ILE A 85 1.96 -4.12 -13.27
C ILE A 85 1.20 -3.87 -11.97
N TYR A 86 0.45 -2.77 -11.89
CA TYR A 86 -0.32 -2.42 -10.70
C TYR A 86 -1.31 -3.53 -10.30
N GLU A 87 -2.11 -4.04 -11.24
CA GLU A 87 -3.07 -5.12 -10.96
C GLU A 87 -2.39 -6.41 -10.46
N GLU A 88 -1.25 -6.77 -11.03
CA GLU A 88 -0.47 -7.95 -10.62
C GLU A 88 0.13 -7.82 -9.21
N PHE A 89 0.57 -6.61 -8.84
CA PHE A 89 1.12 -6.34 -7.50
C PHE A 89 0.03 -6.14 -6.44
N LYS A 90 -1.14 -5.63 -6.81
CA LYS A 90 -2.32 -5.55 -5.94
C LYS A 90 -2.73 -6.92 -5.39
N GLY A 91 -2.66 -7.95 -6.23
CA GLY A 91 -2.90 -9.33 -5.81
C GLY A 91 -1.81 -9.91 -4.89
N THR A 92 -0.58 -9.37 -4.97
CA THR A 92 0.59 -9.87 -4.24
C THR A 92 0.73 -9.22 -2.85
N GLY A 93 0.37 -7.95 -2.73
CA GLY A 93 0.43 -7.19 -1.47
C GLY A 93 -0.74 -7.45 -0.53
N ASN A 94 -0.61 -6.96 0.70
CA ASN A 94 -1.67 -6.99 1.73
C ASN A 94 -2.01 -5.59 2.28
N MET A 95 -1.30 -4.54 1.87
CA MET A 95 -1.57 -3.15 2.23
C MET A 95 -1.48 -2.27 0.99
N GLU A 96 -2.46 -1.38 0.83
CA GLU A 96 -2.53 -0.40 -0.24
C GLU A 96 -2.77 0.99 0.35
N LEU A 97 -1.94 1.95 -0.05
CA LEU A 97 -2.10 3.37 0.28
C LEU A 97 -2.22 4.16 -1.02
N HIS A 98 -3.45 4.55 -1.35
CA HIS A 98 -3.77 5.27 -2.57
C HIS A 98 -3.54 6.77 -2.36
N LEU A 99 -2.80 7.39 -3.27
CA LEU A 99 -2.62 8.84 -3.33
C LEU A 99 -3.36 9.38 -4.55
N THR A 100 -4.10 10.47 -4.42
CA THR A 100 -4.88 11.05 -5.51
C THR A 100 -4.33 12.40 -5.96
N ARG A 101 -4.23 12.58 -7.28
CA ARG A 101 -3.81 13.85 -7.89
C ARG A 101 -4.75 14.99 -7.54
N LYS A 102 -6.06 14.71 -7.41
CA LYS A 102 -7.08 15.71 -7.07
C LYS A 102 -6.79 16.45 -5.76
N LEU A 103 -6.42 15.73 -4.70
CA LEU A 103 -6.05 16.35 -3.42
C LEU A 103 -4.72 17.11 -3.54
N ALA A 104 -3.74 16.53 -4.25
CA ALA A 104 -2.43 17.17 -4.46
C ALA A 104 -2.54 18.49 -5.25
N ASP A 105 -3.37 18.54 -6.29
CA ASP A 105 -3.62 19.73 -7.11
C ASP A 105 -4.29 20.86 -6.30
N LYS A 106 -5.17 20.50 -5.37
CA LYS A 106 -5.75 21.42 -4.37
C LYS A 106 -4.77 21.81 -3.24
N ARG A 107 -3.54 21.29 -3.25
CA ARG A 107 -2.52 21.47 -2.19
C ARG A 107 -2.93 20.91 -0.82
N ILE A 108 -3.72 19.85 -0.81
CA ILE A 108 -4.15 19.17 0.42
C ILE A 108 -3.23 17.98 0.68
N PHE A 109 -2.54 18.02 1.82
CA PHE A 109 -1.57 17.00 2.20
C PHE A 109 -1.81 16.48 3.63
N PRO A 110 -1.60 15.17 3.87
CA PRO A 110 -1.24 14.14 2.87
C PRO A 110 -2.38 13.84 1.89
N ALA A 111 -2.06 13.66 0.61
CA ALA A 111 -3.02 13.49 -0.49
C ALA A 111 -3.57 12.05 -0.58
N ILE A 112 -3.92 11.46 0.57
CA ILE A 112 -4.34 10.07 0.70
C ILE A 112 -5.83 9.94 0.39
N ASP A 113 -6.17 8.97 -0.44
CA ASP A 113 -7.55 8.49 -0.56
C ASP A 113 -7.83 7.50 0.58
N VAL A 114 -8.50 8.01 1.62
CA VAL A 114 -8.81 7.24 2.83
C VAL A 114 -9.84 6.13 2.61
N SER A 115 -10.63 6.23 1.53
CA SER A 115 -11.67 5.25 1.21
C SER A 115 -11.07 4.04 0.51
N ARG A 116 -10.18 4.29 -0.47
CA ARG A 116 -9.52 3.23 -1.25
C ARG A 116 -8.36 2.56 -0.50
N SER A 117 -7.78 3.25 0.49
CA SER A 117 -6.64 2.74 1.26
C SER A 117 -7.06 1.75 2.35
N GLY A 118 -6.28 0.69 2.53
CA GLY A 118 -6.60 -0.35 3.50
C GLY A 118 -5.49 -1.40 3.66
N THR A 119 -5.62 -2.19 4.72
CA THR A 119 -4.74 -3.32 5.02
C THR A 119 -5.60 -4.55 5.27
N ARG A 120 -5.23 -5.69 4.66
CA ARG A 120 -5.89 -6.98 4.93
C ARG A 120 -5.52 -7.46 6.33
N GLN A 121 -6.47 -8.08 7.02
CA GLN A 121 -6.30 -8.61 8.38
C GLN A 121 -5.86 -7.55 9.40
N GLU A 122 -6.39 -6.33 9.27
CA GLU A 122 -6.02 -5.21 10.15
C GLU A 122 -6.43 -5.43 11.63
N GLU A 123 -7.33 -6.36 11.90
CA GLU A 123 -7.70 -6.81 13.24
C GLU A 123 -6.50 -7.38 14.04
N LEU A 124 -5.49 -7.92 13.36
CA LEU A 124 -4.26 -8.42 13.98
C LEU A 124 -3.31 -7.30 14.43
N LEU A 125 -3.54 -6.07 13.97
CA LEU A 125 -2.65 -4.92 14.19
C LEU A 125 -3.15 -3.99 15.30
N TYR A 126 -4.46 -3.72 15.35
CA TYR A 126 -5.01 -2.66 16.21
C TYR A 126 -5.56 -3.16 17.56
N GLY A 127 -5.86 -4.45 17.68
CA GLY A 127 -6.61 -4.98 18.82
C GLY A 127 -8.11 -4.62 18.78
N LYS A 128 -8.92 -5.30 19.60
CA LYS A 128 -10.39 -5.25 19.48
C LYS A 128 -10.98 -3.85 19.69
N GLU A 129 -10.51 -3.11 20.68
CA GLU A 129 -11.09 -1.80 21.03
C GLU A 129 -10.82 -0.74 19.96
N LYS A 130 -9.57 -0.59 19.53
CA LYS A 130 -9.20 0.36 18.47
C LYS A 130 -9.86 -0.01 17.14
N LEU A 131 -9.99 -1.30 16.83
CA LEU A 131 -10.65 -1.74 15.60
C LEU A 131 -12.11 -1.27 15.51
N ILE A 132 -12.86 -1.32 16.63
CA ILE A 132 -14.23 -0.81 16.66
C ILE A 132 -14.28 0.69 16.36
N GLN A 133 -13.35 1.47 16.94
CA GLN A 133 -13.26 2.91 16.69
C GLN A 133 -12.91 3.21 15.23
N ILE A 134 -11.94 2.49 14.65
CA ILE A 134 -11.54 2.63 13.24
C ILE A 134 -12.70 2.29 12.30
N HIS A 135 -13.46 1.23 12.58
CA HIS A 135 -14.65 0.90 11.79
C HIS A 135 -15.73 1.96 11.90
N THR A 136 -15.96 2.53 13.09
CA THR A 136 -16.88 3.66 13.26
C THR A 136 -16.41 4.88 12.46
N LEU A 137 -15.12 5.20 12.53
CA LEU A 137 -14.53 6.27 11.71
C LEU A 137 -14.79 6.04 10.21
N ARG A 138 -14.53 4.83 9.70
CA ARG A 138 -14.76 4.48 8.30
C ARG A 138 -16.24 4.67 7.90
N ARG A 139 -17.18 4.18 8.71
CA ARG A 139 -18.63 4.39 8.49
C ARG A 139 -19.02 5.87 8.49
N MET A 140 -18.45 6.67 9.41
CA MET A 140 -18.72 8.11 9.45
C MET A 140 -18.18 8.82 8.19
N LEU A 141 -17.02 8.41 7.69
CA LEU A 141 -16.46 8.95 6.45
C LEU A 141 -17.31 8.55 5.23
N GLU A 142 -17.95 7.38 5.23
CA GLU A 142 -18.86 6.98 4.15
C GLU A 142 -20.08 7.90 4.00
N LEU A 143 -20.53 8.55 5.09
CA LEU A 143 -21.60 9.55 5.08
C LEU A 143 -21.17 10.89 4.48
N VAL A 144 -19.86 11.14 4.39
CA VAL A 144 -19.28 12.33 3.76
C VAL A 144 -19.13 12.07 2.26
N HIS A 145 -19.36 13.10 1.45
CA HIS A 145 -19.16 13.04 0.01
C HIS A 145 -17.71 12.61 -0.31
N GLU A 146 -17.53 11.70 -1.27
CA GLU A 146 -16.25 11.04 -1.57
C GLU A 146 -15.07 12.02 -1.70
N ASP A 147 -15.31 13.13 -2.38
CA ASP A 147 -14.34 14.19 -2.63
C ASP A 147 -13.89 14.98 -1.41
N GLU A 148 -14.66 14.93 -0.31
CA GLU A 148 -14.46 15.72 0.89
C GLU A 148 -14.01 14.88 2.09
N ARG A 149 -13.99 13.54 1.95
CA ARG A 149 -13.68 12.61 3.05
C ARG A 149 -12.32 12.87 3.68
N THR A 150 -11.28 12.96 2.86
CA THR A 150 -9.92 13.22 3.36
C THR A 150 -9.81 14.62 3.95
N GLU A 151 -10.41 15.63 3.31
CA GLU A 151 -10.40 17.01 3.82
C GLU A 151 -11.05 17.08 5.21
N THR A 152 -12.25 16.49 5.34
CA THR A 152 -13.01 16.40 6.60
C THR A 152 -12.22 15.65 7.67
N LEU A 153 -11.57 14.54 7.32
CA LEU A 153 -10.73 13.80 8.26
C LEU A 153 -9.58 14.67 8.78
N LEU A 154 -8.87 15.36 7.88
CA LEU A 154 -7.74 16.22 8.25
C LEU A 154 -8.18 17.39 9.14
N GLU A 155 -9.33 17.99 8.88
CA GLU A 155 -9.88 19.05 9.73
C GLU A 155 -10.21 18.58 11.14
N ARG A 156 -10.72 17.35 11.29
CA ARG A 156 -10.99 16.78 12.61
C ARG A 156 -9.71 16.37 13.32
N LEU A 157 -8.76 15.74 12.61
CA LEU A 157 -7.46 15.35 13.19
C LEU A 157 -6.71 16.57 13.74
N LYS A 158 -6.75 17.72 13.07
CA LYS A 158 -6.13 18.98 13.53
C LYS A 158 -6.66 19.49 14.88
N LYS A 159 -7.84 19.03 15.33
CA LYS A 159 -8.44 19.42 16.61
C LYS A 159 -7.99 18.53 17.77
N SER A 160 -7.21 17.47 17.50
CA SER A 160 -6.71 16.53 18.49
C SER A 160 -5.19 16.53 18.48
N GLU A 161 -4.56 16.33 19.64
CA GLU A 161 -3.10 16.23 19.72
C GLU A 161 -2.61 14.84 19.34
N THR A 162 -3.38 13.80 19.69
CA THR A 162 -3.05 12.40 19.43
C THR A 162 -4.16 11.67 18.67
N ASN A 163 -3.80 10.54 18.05
CA ASN A 163 -4.78 9.67 17.39
C ASN A 163 -5.71 9.01 18.42
N GLU A 164 -5.21 8.74 19.62
CA GLU A 164 -6.00 8.24 20.74
C GLU A 164 -7.12 9.23 21.11
N ASP A 165 -6.78 10.51 21.36
CA ASP A 165 -7.77 11.54 21.69
C ASP A 165 -8.80 11.71 20.57
N PHE A 166 -8.32 11.68 19.32
CA PHE A 166 -9.20 11.75 18.15
C PHE A 166 -10.19 10.58 18.13
N LEU A 167 -9.72 9.34 18.27
CA LEU A 167 -10.58 8.15 18.23
C LEU A 167 -11.52 8.07 19.44
N GLU A 168 -11.13 8.61 20.59
CA GLU A 168 -12.01 8.73 21.75
C GLU A 168 -13.12 9.76 21.54
N SER A 169 -12.82 10.89 20.89
CA SER A 169 -13.82 11.92 20.55
C SER A 169 -14.97 11.37 19.68
N LEU A 170 -14.72 10.31 18.91
CA LEU A 170 -15.73 9.65 18.07
C LEU A 170 -16.74 8.81 18.88
N LYS A 171 -16.43 8.44 20.12
CA LYS A 171 -17.35 7.70 21.00
C LYS A 171 -18.48 8.58 21.54
N THR A 172 -18.29 9.89 21.55
CA THR A 172 -19.15 10.87 22.23
C THR A 172 -20.09 11.62 21.27
N ALA A 173 -20.23 11.14 20.02
CA ALA A 173 -21.07 11.74 18.98
C ALA A 173 -22.30 10.87 18.67
#